data_AF-A0A9D1P0K8-F1
#
_entry.id   AF-A0A9D1P0K8-F1
#
_cell.length_a   1.000
_cell.length_b   1.000
_cell.length_c   1.000
_cell.angle_alpha   90.00
_cell.angle_beta   90.00
_cell.angle_gamma   90.00
#
_symmetry.space_group_name_H-M   'P 1'
#
loop_
_entity.id
_entity.type
_entity.pdbx_description
1 polymer ?
#
loop_
_entity_poly.entity_id
_entity_poly.type
_entity_poly.pdbx_seq_one_letter_code
_entity_poly.pdbx_strand_id
1 'polypeptide(L)'
;MGEQKPEELALCGMAKQLEDIYREFTDSVKALGSKSKDGKRSRSTKMGSSIAHWVGGSHVTTDRETLCEKFLADVKGQLEMLLLAAEYASREEAADAAALAVDIMSEPRPPKSDSTTDLMKRAMIGQAKPLFPYLRPEKRREVAERLKKAYSRWHRLPVETEVIRELERLNG
;
A
#
# COMPACT_ATOMS: atom_id res chain seq x y z
N MET A 1 -25.41 -21.90 14.31
CA MET A 1 -24.08 -21.34 14.03
C MET A 1 -23.67 -21.91 12.68
N GLY A 2 -23.81 -21.13 11.61
CA GLY A 2 -23.47 -21.58 10.26
C GLY A 2 -21.96 -21.69 10.11
N GLU A 3 -21.47 -22.81 9.58
CA GLU A 3 -20.08 -22.96 9.18
C GLU A 3 -19.75 -21.85 8.17
N GLN A 4 -18.86 -20.92 8.55
CA GLN A 4 -18.29 -19.95 7.62
C GLN A 4 -17.49 -20.72 6.57
N LYS A 5 -17.72 -20.41 5.29
CA LYS A 5 -17.05 -21.10 4.19
C LYS A 5 -15.54 -20.80 4.24
N PRO A 6 -14.66 -21.74 3.85
CA PRO A 6 -13.21 -21.54 3.87
C PRO A 6 -12.73 -20.31 3.08
N GLU A 7 -13.52 -19.85 2.10
CA GLU A 7 -13.26 -18.64 1.31
C GLU A 7 -13.56 -17.34 2.07
N GLU A 8 -14.57 -17.33 2.96
CA GLU A 8 -14.89 -16.19 3.84
C GLU A 8 -13.83 -16.02 4.92
N LEU A 9 -13.31 -17.14 5.45
CA LEU A 9 -12.16 -17.15 6.36
C LEU A 9 -10.88 -16.62 5.71
N ALA A 10 -10.67 -16.86 4.42
CA ALA A 10 -9.51 -16.36 3.67
C ALA A 10 -9.58 -14.83 3.47
N LEU A 11 -10.75 -14.29 3.14
CA LEU A 11 -10.98 -12.85 3.00
C LEU A 11 -10.84 -12.11 4.34
N CYS A 12 -11.41 -12.63 5.42
CA CYS A 12 -11.27 -12.06 6.77
C CYS A 12 -9.81 -12.12 7.28
N GLY A 13 -9.12 -13.24 7.08
CA GLY A 13 -7.70 -13.38 7.46
C GLY A 13 -6.81 -12.38 6.71
N MET A 14 -7.12 -12.16 5.44
CA MET A 14 -6.41 -11.21 4.59
C MET A 14 -6.69 -9.76 4.93
N ALA A 15 -7.94 -9.42 5.24
CA ALA A 15 -8.32 -8.06 5.59
C ALA A 15 -7.66 -7.65 6.93
N LYS A 16 -7.53 -8.59 7.88
CA LYS A 16 -6.68 -8.41 9.08
C LYS A 16 -5.21 -8.25 8.74
N GLN A 17 -4.69 -9.04 7.80
CA GLN A 17 -3.31 -8.89 7.33
C GLN A 17 -3.05 -7.51 6.73
N LEU A 18 -4.03 -6.94 6.01
CA LEU A 18 -3.94 -5.58 5.44
C LEU A 18 -4.03 -4.49 6.51
N GLU A 19 -4.85 -4.67 7.54
CA GLU A 19 -4.89 -3.78 8.70
C GLU A 19 -3.55 -3.80 9.46
N ASP A 20 -2.97 -4.98 9.68
CA ASP A 20 -1.64 -5.14 10.28
C ASP A 20 -0.58 -4.46 9.43
N ILE A 21 -0.57 -4.71 8.12
CA ILE A 21 0.34 -4.07 7.16
C ILE A 21 0.20 -2.54 7.20
N TYR A 22 -1.03 -2.04 7.22
CA TYR A 22 -1.31 -0.60 7.30
C TYR A 22 -0.83 0.00 8.62
N ARG A 23 -1.02 -0.69 9.74
CA ARG A 23 -0.51 -0.29 11.06
C ARG A 23 1.02 -0.25 11.05
N GLU A 24 1.66 -1.30 10.56
CA GLU A 24 3.12 -1.40 10.45
C GLU A 24 3.71 -0.31 9.56
N PHE A 25 3.06 0.00 8.43
CA PHE A 25 3.44 1.11 7.57
C PHE A 25 3.32 2.45 8.32
N THR A 26 2.16 2.71 8.93
CA THR A 26 1.88 3.93 9.68
C THR A 26 2.88 4.13 10.83
N ASP A 27 3.25 3.07 11.53
CA ASP A 27 4.23 3.11 12.62
C ASP A 27 5.65 3.33 12.10
N SER A 28 5.99 2.73 10.95
CA SER A 28 7.28 2.98 10.28
C SER A 28 7.43 4.44 9.86
N VAL A 29 6.36 5.05 9.37
CA VAL A 29 6.29 6.48 9.04
C VAL A 29 6.50 7.35 10.28
N LYS A 30 5.77 7.07 11.36
CA LYS A 30 5.94 7.78 12.64
C LYS A 30 7.36 7.66 13.19
N ALA A 31 8.00 6.50 13.01
CA ALA A 31 9.36 6.22 13.44
C ALA A 31 10.43 6.95 12.61
N LEU A 32 10.17 7.29 11.35
CA LEU A 32 11.09 8.11 10.55
C LEU A 32 11.18 9.55 11.09
N GLY A 33 10.05 10.11 11.56
CA GLY A 33 9.98 11.48 12.11
C GLY A 33 10.60 11.65 13.50
N SER A 34 10.83 10.57 14.26
CA SER A 34 11.43 10.62 15.60
C SER A 34 12.96 10.55 15.57
N LYS A 35 13.58 10.34 14.41
CA LYS A 35 15.05 10.30 14.25
C LYS A 35 15.73 11.68 14.23
N SER A 36 14.98 12.79 14.13
CA SER A 36 15.55 14.13 13.90
C SER A 36 15.76 15.01 15.14
N LYS A 37 15.21 14.68 16.32
CA LYS A 37 15.27 15.58 17.48
C LYS A 37 16.39 15.33 18.50
N ASP A 38 16.90 14.10 18.63
CA ASP A 38 17.75 13.75 19.78
C ASP A 38 19.15 13.22 19.47
N GLY A 39 19.68 13.38 18.25
CA GLY A 39 21.10 13.13 17.91
C GLY A 39 21.66 11.71 18.19
N LYS A 40 20.88 10.84 18.83
CA LYS A 40 21.19 9.47 19.16
C LYS A 40 20.62 8.63 18.06
N ARG A 41 21.49 7.95 17.33
CA ARG A 41 21.15 6.82 16.47
C ARG A 41 20.42 5.79 17.33
N SER A 42 19.10 5.95 17.47
CA SER A 42 18.24 4.90 18.00
C SER A 42 18.49 3.71 17.09
N ARG A 43 18.97 2.61 17.70
CA ARG A 43 19.14 1.30 17.06
C ARG A 43 18.00 1.11 16.09
N SER A 44 18.34 0.94 14.82
CA SER A 44 17.43 0.54 13.75
C SER A 44 16.34 -0.38 14.31
N THR A 45 15.17 0.18 14.57
CA THR A 45 13.97 -0.63 14.73
C THR A 45 13.72 -1.24 13.36
N LYS A 46 13.51 -2.56 13.30
CA LYS A 46 13.22 -3.32 12.08
C LYS A 46 12.26 -2.58 11.12
N MET A 47 11.30 -1.83 11.66
CA MET A 47 10.32 -1.00 10.93
C MET A 47 10.92 0.15 10.11
N GLY A 48 11.82 0.97 10.68
CA GLY A 48 12.42 2.11 9.97
C GLY A 48 13.36 1.69 8.82
N SER A 49 13.66 0.39 8.71
CA SER A 49 14.41 -0.23 7.62
C SER A 49 13.55 -0.54 6.39
N SER A 50 12.23 -0.71 6.52
CA SER A 50 11.40 -1.19 5.40
C SER A 50 11.09 -0.08 4.39
N ILE A 51 10.74 1.13 4.85
CA ILE A 51 10.46 2.27 3.96
C ILE A 51 11.73 2.73 3.24
N ALA A 52 12.88 2.77 3.93
CA ALA A 52 14.15 3.11 3.30
C ALA A 52 14.53 2.10 2.20
N HIS A 53 14.21 0.82 2.39
CA HIS A 53 14.36 -0.22 1.37
C HIS A 53 13.37 -0.04 0.20
N TRP A 54 12.14 0.40 0.46
CA TRP A 54 11.12 0.62 -0.57
C TRP A 54 11.32 1.90 -1.40
N VAL A 55 11.93 2.93 -0.80
CA VAL A 55 12.19 4.24 -1.41
C VAL A 55 13.63 4.37 -1.95
N GLY A 56 14.50 3.39 -1.68
CA GLY A 56 15.86 3.31 -2.25
C GLY A 56 16.91 4.15 -1.53
N GLY A 57 16.77 4.38 -0.22
CA GLY A 57 17.82 5.01 0.61
C GLY A 57 18.04 6.51 0.39
N SER A 58 17.22 7.17 -0.43
CA SER A 58 17.30 8.61 -0.70
C SER A 58 17.07 9.43 0.57
N HIS A 59 17.80 10.54 0.72
CA HIS A 59 17.67 11.47 1.85
C HIS A 59 16.21 11.92 1.96
N VAL A 60 15.54 11.43 2.99
CA VAL A 60 14.22 11.88 3.42
C VAL A 60 14.41 13.24 4.07
N THR A 61 14.33 14.30 3.27
CA THR A 61 14.38 15.67 3.79
C THR A 61 12.99 16.10 4.24
N THR A 62 12.87 16.27 5.56
CA THR A 62 12.10 17.36 6.18
C THR A 62 10.62 17.10 6.46
N ASP A 63 10.02 18.17 6.99
CA ASP A 63 8.95 18.32 7.97
C ASP A 63 7.61 17.67 7.65
N ARG A 64 6.90 17.40 8.74
CA ARG A 64 5.62 16.69 8.81
C ARG A 64 4.50 17.52 8.18
N GLU A 65 4.36 17.47 6.86
CA GLU A 65 3.14 17.99 6.23
C GLU A 65 1.94 17.07 6.56
N THR A 66 0.87 17.69 7.01
CA THR A 66 -0.51 17.19 7.24
C THR A 66 -1.05 16.31 6.08
N LEU A 67 -0.38 16.30 4.93
CA LEU A 67 -0.69 15.55 3.70
C LEU A 67 -0.55 14.02 3.81
N CYS A 68 0.08 13.49 4.87
CA CYS A 68 0.08 12.06 5.16
C CYS A 68 -1.18 11.59 5.89
N GLU A 69 -1.75 12.39 6.78
CA GLU A 69 -2.83 11.96 7.66
C GLU A 69 -4.14 11.76 6.89
N LYS A 70 -4.47 12.65 5.95
CA LYS A 70 -5.64 12.49 5.08
C LYS A 70 -5.54 11.24 4.20
N PHE A 71 -4.40 11.04 3.54
CA PHE A 71 -4.20 9.86 2.69
C PHE A 71 -4.26 8.56 3.51
N LEU A 72 -3.64 8.55 4.68
CA LEU A 72 -3.73 7.42 5.60
C LEU A 72 -5.17 7.18 6.06
N ALA A 73 -5.92 8.24 6.38
CA ALA A 73 -7.35 8.14 6.70
C ALA A 73 -8.18 7.59 5.54
N ASP A 74 -7.94 8.04 4.30
CA ASP A 74 -8.63 7.56 3.11
C ASP A 74 -8.34 6.06 2.87
N VAL A 75 -7.07 5.65 2.99
CA VAL A 75 -6.65 4.24 2.90
C VAL A 75 -7.31 3.41 4.00
N LYS A 76 -7.28 3.89 5.24
CA LYS A 76 -7.89 3.21 6.39
C LYS A 76 -9.39 3.02 6.19
N GLY A 77 -10.10 4.07 5.78
CA GLY A 77 -11.54 4.00 5.53
C GLY A 77 -11.89 2.97 4.46
N GLN A 78 -11.09 2.85 3.40
CA GLN A 78 -11.32 1.80 2.39
C GLN A 78 -10.99 0.39 2.89
N LEU A 79 -9.96 0.24 3.73
CA LEU A 79 -9.66 -1.05 4.35
C LEU A 79 -10.77 -1.49 5.32
N GLU A 80 -11.36 -0.56 6.08
CA GLU A 80 -12.53 -0.82 6.91
C GLU A 80 -13.76 -1.22 6.07
N MET A 81 -13.99 -0.53 4.93
CA MET A 81 -15.05 -0.92 3.99
C MET A 81 -14.82 -2.29 3.37
N LEU A 82 -13.57 -2.62 3.04
CA LEU A 82 -13.21 -3.95 2.55
C LEU A 82 -13.42 -5.03 3.61
N LEU A 83 -13.08 -4.75 4.88
CA LEU A 83 -13.35 -5.65 6.01
C LEU A 83 -14.84 -5.93 6.15
N LEU A 84 -15.66 -4.87 6.11
CA LEU A 84 -17.12 -5.00 6.16
C LEU A 84 -17.67 -5.78 4.96
N ALA A 85 -17.17 -5.51 3.76
CA ALA A 85 -17.57 -6.22 2.55
C ALA A 85 -17.16 -7.70 2.57
N ALA A 86 -15.97 -8.01 3.11
CA ALA A 86 -15.49 -9.37 3.29
C ALA A 86 -16.34 -10.17 4.30
N GLU A 87 -16.88 -9.51 5.32
CA GLU A 87 -17.64 -10.15 6.39
C GLU A 87 -19.14 -10.26 6.08
N TYR A 88 -19.71 -9.31 5.33
CA TYR A 88 -21.17 -9.17 5.18
C TYR A 88 -21.67 -9.03 3.73
N ALA A 89 -20.79 -8.91 2.75
CA ALA A 89 -21.17 -8.64 1.35
C ALA A 89 -20.86 -9.82 0.42
N SER A 90 -21.36 -9.72 -0.81
CA SER A 90 -21.06 -10.68 -1.87
C SER A 90 -19.60 -10.58 -2.32
N ARG A 91 -19.12 -11.63 -2.98
CA ARG A 91 -17.76 -11.68 -3.54
C ARG A 91 -17.49 -10.54 -4.55
N GLU A 92 -18.50 -10.13 -5.29
CA GLU A 92 -18.39 -9.03 -6.24
C GLU A 92 -18.19 -7.70 -5.52
N GLU A 93 -18.96 -7.45 -4.45
CA GLU A 93 -18.82 -6.26 -3.61
C GLU A 93 -17.47 -6.21 -2.89
N ALA A 94 -16.96 -7.35 -2.41
CA ALA A 94 -15.62 -7.43 -1.83
C ALA A 94 -14.51 -7.17 -2.86
N ALA A 95 -14.66 -7.68 -4.10
CA ALA A 95 -13.72 -7.41 -5.19
C ALA A 95 -13.73 -5.93 -5.60
N ASP A 96 -14.90 -5.29 -5.60
CA ASP A 96 -15.05 -3.87 -5.90
C ASP A 96 -14.45 -3.00 -4.78
N ALA A 97 -14.66 -3.35 -3.51
CA ALA A 97 -13.99 -2.71 -2.37
C ALA A 97 -12.47 -2.85 -2.43
N ALA A 98 -11.97 -4.04 -2.81
CA ALA A 98 -10.53 -4.26 -3.01
C ALA A 98 -9.99 -3.39 -4.16
N ALA A 99 -10.73 -3.27 -5.26
CA ALA A 99 -10.36 -2.42 -6.38
C ALA A 99 -10.24 -0.94 -5.98
N LEU A 100 -11.17 -0.43 -5.16
CA LEU A 100 -11.14 0.94 -4.65
C LEU A 100 -9.93 1.18 -3.72
N ALA A 101 -9.63 0.24 -2.82
CA ALA A 101 -8.45 0.32 -1.97
C ALA A 101 -7.16 0.37 -2.81
N VAL A 102 -7.04 -0.49 -3.83
CA VAL A 102 -5.89 -0.50 -4.73
C VAL A 102 -5.78 0.81 -5.54
N ASP A 103 -6.90 1.40 -5.98
CA ASP A 103 -6.89 2.67 -6.69
C ASP A 103 -6.28 3.81 -5.88
N ILE A 104 -6.68 3.93 -4.61
CA ILE A 104 -6.12 4.95 -3.72
C ILE A 104 -4.64 4.66 -3.45
N MET A 105 -4.27 3.40 -3.24
CA MET A 105 -2.87 3.02 -2.96
C MET A 105 -1.94 3.13 -4.18
N SER A 106 -2.47 3.13 -5.41
CA SER A 106 -1.68 3.24 -6.66
C SER A 106 -1.87 4.57 -7.39
N GLU A 107 -2.50 5.55 -6.74
CA GLU A 107 -2.73 6.84 -7.36
C GLU A 107 -1.37 7.50 -7.71
N PRO A 108 -1.13 7.86 -8.99
CA PRO A 108 0.14 8.42 -9.41
C PRO A 108 0.52 9.70 -8.65
N ARG A 109 1.82 9.86 -8.46
CA ARG A 109 2.49 11.04 -7.90
C ARG A 109 3.60 11.51 -8.85
N PRO A 110 4.09 12.75 -8.75
CA PRO A 110 5.14 13.24 -9.63
C PRO A 110 6.37 12.30 -9.61
N PRO A 111 6.86 11.81 -10.77
CA PRO A 111 7.91 10.78 -10.82
C PRO A 111 9.25 11.20 -10.20
N LYS A 112 9.54 12.50 -10.20
CA LYS A 112 10.77 13.12 -9.67
C LYS A 112 10.56 13.82 -8.33
N SER A 113 9.44 13.58 -7.65
CA SER A 113 9.21 14.17 -6.33
C SER A 113 10.23 13.64 -5.32
N ASP A 114 10.88 14.55 -4.62
CA ASP A 114 11.72 14.30 -3.44
C ASP A 114 10.92 14.45 -2.14
N SER A 115 9.62 14.77 -2.23
CA SER A 115 8.74 14.82 -1.07
C SER A 115 8.61 13.43 -0.46
N THR A 116 8.95 13.34 0.83
CA THR A 116 8.74 12.16 1.67
C THR A 116 7.32 11.62 1.54
N THR A 117 6.33 12.50 1.51
CA THR A 117 4.91 12.14 1.39
C THR A 117 4.62 11.45 0.06
N ASP A 118 5.12 11.98 -1.04
CA ASP A 118 4.92 11.38 -2.36
C ASP A 118 5.64 10.04 -2.47
N LEU A 119 6.88 9.97 -1.99
CA LEU A 119 7.66 8.73 -1.98
C LEU A 119 6.98 7.64 -1.14
N MET A 120 6.40 8.01 0.00
CA MET A 120 5.63 7.09 0.83
C MET A 120 4.32 6.64 0.17
N LYS A 121 3.55 7.56 -0.43
CA LYS A 121 2.32 7.22 -1.15
C LYS A 121 2.62 6.27 -2.31
N ARG A 122 3.71 6.52 -3.04
CA ARG A 122 4.22 5.64 -4.09
C ARG A 122 4.65 4.28 -3.54
N ALA A 123 5.22 4.22 -2.34
CA ALA A 123 5.58 2.96 -1.70
C ALA A 123 4.39 2.16 -1.16
N MET A 124 3.27 2.84 -0.85
CA MET A 124 2.06 2.21 -0.31
C MET A 124 1.51 1.13 -1.25
N ILE A 125 1.68 1.27 -2.57
CA ILE A 125 1.20 0.26 -3.51
C ILE A 125 1.79 -1.15 -3.28
N GLY A 126 2.98 -1.24 -2.67
CA GLY A 126 3.54 -2.54 -2.27
C GLY A 126 2.67 -3.29 -1.27
N GLN A 127 1.90 -2.57 -0.45
CA GLN A 127 0.98 -3.13 0.54
C GLN A 127 -0.32 -3.63 -0.05
N ALA A 128 -0.64 -3.23 -1.28
CA ALA A 128 -1.80 -3.73 -2.00
C ALA A 128 -1.58 -5.12 -2.60
N LYS A 129 -0.34 -5.64 -2.63
CA LYS A 129 -0.01 -6.94 -3.26
C LYS A 129 -0.92 -8.08 -2.81
N PRO A 130 -1.26 -8.23 -1.50
CA PRO A 130 -2.20 -9.25 -1.09
C PRO A 130 -3.50 -9.16 -1.86
N LEU A 131 -4.04 -7.96 -2.14
CA LEU A 131 -5.35 -7.74 -2.79
C LEU A 131 -5.43 -8.22 -4.24
N PHE A 132 -4.30 -8.34 -4.93
CA PHE A 132 -4.28 -8.56 -6.38
C PHE A 132 -5.01 -9.84 -6.88
N PRO A 133 -4.97 -10.99 -6.18
CA PRO A 133 -5.72 -12.18 -6.57
C PRO A 133 -7.25 -12.01 -6.55
N TYR A 134 -7.76 -11.04 -5.78
CA TYR A 134 -9.19 -10.76 -5.64
C TYR A 134 -9.68 -9.72 -6.63
N LEU A 135 -8.75 -8.99 -7.26
CA LEU A 135 -9.08 -8.07 -8.33
C LEU A 135 -9.51 -8.84 -9.58
N ARG A 136 -10.51 -8.29 -10.26
CA ARG A 136 -10.86 -8.74 -11.62
C ARG A 136 -9.64 -8.58 -12.55
N PRO A 137 -9.41 -9.49 -13.52
CA PRO A 137 -8.27 -9.40 -14.44
C PRO A 137 -8.17 -8.05 -15.15
N GLU A 138 -9.30 -7.45 -15.51
CA GLU A 138 -9.37 -6.13 -16.16
C GLU A 138 -8.74 -5.06 -15.26
N LYS A 139 -9.06 -5.09 -13.96
CA LYS A 139 -8.52 -4.14 -12.99
C LYS A 139 -7.03 -4.32 -12.76
N ARG A 140 -6.54 -5.56 -12.72
CA ARG A 140 -5.09 -5.84 -12.62
C ARG A 140 -4.32 -5.25 -13.79
N ARG A 141 -4.84 -5.42 -15.01
CA ARG A 141 -4.25 -4.83 -16.24
C ARG A 141 -4.28 -3.31 -16.19
N GLU A 142 -5.41 -2.73 -15.79
CA GLU A 142 -5.56 -1.28 -15.65
C GLU A 142 -4.51 -0.69 -14.69
N VAL A 143 -4.35 -1.29 -13.49
CA VAL A 143 -3.37 -0.82 -12.49
C VAL A 143 -1.94 -0.95 -13.03
N ALA A 144 -1.60 -2.06 -13.68
CA ALA A 144 -0.27 -2.26 -14.26
C ALA A 144 0.04 -1.21 -15.34
N GLU A 145 -0.89 -0.98 -16.27
CA GLU A 145 -0.71 0.00 -17.35
C GLU A 145 -0.69 1.45 -16.81
N ARG A 146 -1.52 1.77 -15.81
CA ARG A 146 -1.47 3.07 -15.12
C ARG A 146 -0.09 3.34 -14.52
N LEU A 147 0.48 2.37 -13.80
CA LEU A 147 1.82 2.50 -13.22
C LEU A 147 2.91 2.59 -14.29
N LYS A 148 2.81 1.83 -15.38
CA LYS A 148 3.78 1.90 -16.49
C LYS A 148 3.75 3.26 -17.19
N LYS A 149 2.55 3.84 -17.37
CA LYS A 149 2.34 5.15 -17.98
C LYS A 149 2.82 6.28 -17.07
N ALA A 150 2.55 6.18 -15.77
CA ALA A 150 2.97 7.17 -14.78
C ALA A 150 4.49 7.19 -14.57
N TYR A 151 5.13 6.01 -14.55
CA TYR A 151 6.53 5.86 -14.17
C TYR A 151 7.33 5.17 -15.27
N SER A 152 8.23 5.92 -15.91
CA SER A 152 9.21 5.32 -16.82
C SER A 152 10.17 4.40 -16.04
N ARG A 153 10.76 3.42 -16.73
CA ARG A 153 11.63 2.40 -16.11
C ARG A 153 12.71 2.97 -15.18
N TRP A 154 13.23 4.16 -15.49
CA TRP A 154 14.30 4.84 -14.74
C TRP A 154 13.81 5.63 -13.52
N HIS A 155 12.52 5.97 -13.46
CA HIS A 155 11.92 6.71 -12.36
C HIS A 155 11.04 5.84 -11.47
N ARG A 156 10.96 4.53 -11.76
CA ARG A 156 10.22 3.59 -10.91
C ARG A 156 10.96 3.35 -9.61
N LEU A 157 10.22 3.36 -8.53
CA LEU A 157 10.70 2.81 -7.27
C LEU A 157 10.84 1.28 -7.38
N PRO A 158 11.69 0.65 -6.56
CA PRO A 158 11.80 -0.81 -6.50
C PRO A 158 10.44 -1.50 -6.31
N VAL A 159 9.63 -0.97 -5.40
CA VAL A 159 8.28 -1.48 -5.09
C VAL A 159 7.31 -1.41 -6.28
N GLU A 160 7.36 -0.35 -7.09
CA GLU A 160 6.53 -0.22 -8.29
C GLU A 160 6.94 -1.26 -9.35
N THR A 161 8.23 -1.55 -9.46
CA THR A 161 8.74 -2.60 -10.36
C THR A 161 8.25 -3.98 -9.93
N GLU A 162 8.30 -4.28 -8.64
CA GLU A 162 7.78 -5.54 -8.09
C GLU A 162 6.27 -5.69 -8.27
N VAL A 163 5.51 -4.63 -8.01
CA VAL A 163 4.05 -4.62 -8.19
C VAL A 163 3.66 -4.89 -9.64
N ILE A 164 4.31 -4.21 -10.60
CA ILE A 164 4.01 -4.42 -12.02
C ILE A 164 4.28 -5.88 -12.40
N ARG A 165 5.41 -6.46 -11.97
CA ARG A 165 5.73 -7.87 -12.25
C ARG A 165 4.71 -8.82 -11.67
N GLU A 166 4.25 -8.58 -10.44
CA GLU A 166 3.26 -9.42 -9.79
C GLU A 166 1.89 -9.34 -10.48
N LEU A 167 1.46 -8.15 -10.88
CA LEU A 167 0.22 -7.96 -11.65
C LEU A 167 0.30 -8.65 -13.02
N GLU A 168 1.44 -8.55 -13.72
CA GLU A 168 1.67 -9.25 -14.98
C GLU A 168 1.65 -10.78 -14.80
N ARG A 169 2.28 -11.29 -13.74
CA ARG A 169 2.28 -12.72 -13.39
C ARG A 169 0.88 -13.27 -13.14
N LEU A 170 0.01 -12.48 -12.51
CA LEU A 170 -1.37 -12.86 -12.24
C LEU A 170 -2.29 -12.74 -13.48
N ASN A 171 -1.85 -12.02 -14.52
CA ASN A 171 -2.62 -11.82 -15.76
C ASN A 171 -2.28 -12.81 -16.87
N GLY A 172 -1.15 -13.51 -16.77
CA GLY A 172 -0.73 -14.61 -17.66
C GLY A 172 -1.23 -15.95 -17.16
#